data_AF-A0A5R2N3S7-F1
#
_entry.id   AF-A0A5R2N3S7-F1
#
_cell.length_a   1.000
_cell.length_b   1.000
_cell.length_c   1.000
_cell.angle_alpha   90.00
_cell.angle_beta   90.00
_cell.angle_gamma   90.00
#
_symmetry.space_group_name_H-M   'P 1'
#
loop_
_entity.id
_entity.type
_entity.pdbx_description
1 polymer ?
#
loop_
_entity_poly.entity_id
_entity_poly.type
_entity_poly.pdbx_seq_one_letter_code
_entity_poly.pdbx_strand_id
1 'polypeptide(L)'
;MHGLPKEVGNWIFNFFYNGHSVAYLKIDTQLCVAAKGGNVEHYGLSSLRIGEPVAEQLEFMEGLLPCPELPFHIAMIELPSGCV
;
A
#
# COMPACT_ATOMS: atom_id res chain seq x y z
N MET A 1 -11.99 -13.20 -11.30
CA MET A 1 -11.76 -13.12 -12.77
C MET A 1 -11.93 -14.49 -13.46
N HIS A 2 -12.95 -15.29 -13.12
CA HIS A 2 -13.07 -16.68 -13.64
C HIS A 2 -14.02 -16.86 -14.85
N GLY A 3 -14.48 -15.76 -15.47
CA GLY A 3 -15.39 -15.81 -16.62
C GLY A 3 -15.02 -14.85 -17.76
N LEU A 4 -13.84 -14.23 -17.72
CA LEU A 4 -13.36 -13.35 -18.77
C LEU A 4 -12.39 -14.10 -19.69
N PRO A 5 -12.45 -13.87 -21.01
CA PRO A 5 -11.39 -14.27 -21.92
C PRO A 5 -10.03 -13.75 -21.43
N LYS A 6 -8.99 -14.55 -21.61
CA LYS A 6 -7.65 -14.26 -21.09
C LYS A 6 -7.10 -12.93 -21.62
N GLU A 7 -7.41 -12.59 -22.87
CA GLU A 7 -7.00 -11.32 -23.49
C GLU A 7 -7.63 -10.13 -22.78
N VAL A 8 -8.91 -10.23 -22.41
CA VAL A 8 -9.63 -9.17 -21.69
C VAL A 8 -9.09 -9.04 -20.27
N GLY A 9 -8.85 -10.16 -19.58
CA GLY A 9 -8.23 -10.16 -18.25
C GLY A 9 -6.85 -9.49 -18.26
N ASN A 10 -6.01 -9.86 -19.23
CA ASN A 10 -4.68 -9.26 -19.40
C ASN A 10 -4.76 -7.78 -19.77
N TRP A 11 -5.70 -7.38 -20.64
CA TRP A 11 -5.88 -5.99 -21.00
C TRP A 11 -6.30 -5.14 -19.79
N ILE A 12 -7.28 -5.60 -19.00
CA ILE A 12 -7.70 -4.92 -17.77
C ILE A 12 -6.52 -4.83 -16.80
N PHE A 13 -5.80 -5.92 -16.59
CA PHE A 13 -4.64 -5.94 -15.70
C PHE A 13 -3.58 -4.93 -16.16
N ASN A 14 -3.23 -4.93 -17.44
CA ASN A 14 -2.27 -3.98 -18.02
C ASN A 14 -2.79 -2.54 -17.98
N PHE A 15 -4.08 -2.32 -18.18
CA PHE A 15 -4.69 -0.99 -18.08
C PHE A 15 -4.51 -0.41 -16.68
N PHE A 16 -4.83 -1.19 -15.64
CA PHE A 16 -4.59 -0.77 -14.25
C PHE A 16 -3.09 -0.66 -13.94
N TYR A 17 -2.27 -1.62 -14.36
CA TYR A 17 -0.85 -1.62 -14.04
C TYR A 17 -0.09 -0.47 -14.72
N ASN A 18 -0.48 -0.09 -15.94
CA ASN A 18 0.17 1.00 -16.68
C ASN A 18 -0.33 2.39 -16.22
N GLY A 19 -1.56 2.48 -15.71
CA GLY A 19 -2.14 3.74 -15.21
C GLY A 19 -1.77 4.05 -13.76
N HIS A 20 -1.29 3.07 -12.99
CA HIS A 20 -1.02 3.20 -11.57
C HIS A 20 0.40 2.74 -11.23
N SER A 21 1.15 3.57 -10.53
CA SER A 21 2.42 3.17 -9.93
C SER A 21 2.15 2.27 -8.72
N VAL A 22 1.85 0.98 -8.90
CA VAL A 22 1.51 0.12 -7.75
C VAL A 22 2.75 -0.16 -6.90
N ALA A 23 2.68 0.14 -5.61
CA ALA A 23 3.71 -0.17 -4.62
C ALA A 23 3.09 -0.80 -3.37
N TYR A 24 3.88 -1.59 -2.64
CA TYR A 24 3.46 -2.15 -1.35
C TYR A 24 4.56 -1.99 -0.29
N LEU A 25 4.11 -1.86 0.95
CA LEU A 25 4.93 -1.89 2.16
C LEU A 25 4.31 -2.87 3.14
N LYS A 26 5.11 -3.79 3.67
CA LYS A 26 4.71 -4.76 4.69
C LYS A 26 5.41 -4.44 5.98
N ILE A 27 4.64 -4.38 7.06
CA ILE A 27 5.10 -4.10 8.42
C ILE A 27 4.85 -5.34 9.26
N ASP A 28 5.79 -5.72 10.11
CA ASP A 28 5.63 -6.84 11.03
C ASP A 28 5.00 -6.42 12.36
N THR A 29 4.82 -7.39 13.26
CA THR A 29 4.27 -7.18 14.60
C THR A 29 5.20 -6.38 15.52
N GLN A 30 6.47 -6.18 15.15
CA GLN A 30 7.44 -5.37 15.88
C GLN A 30 7.50 -3.93 15.33
N LEU A 31 6.61 -3.58 14.40
CA LEU A 31 6.54 -2.27 13.73
C LEU A 31 7.77 -1.95 12.87
N CYS A 32 8.45 -2.99 12.39
CA CYS A 32 9.58 -2.88 11.48
C CYS A 32 9.15 -3.13 10.03
N VAL A 33 9.89 -2.56 9.07
CA VAL A 33 9.69 -2.82 7.65
C VAL A 33 10.05 -4.27 7.35
N ALA A 34 9.06 -5.13 7.13
CA ALA A 34 9.26 -6.55 6.84
C ALA A 34 9.55 -6.81 5.36
N ALA A 35 8.90 -6.08 4.46
CA ALA A 35 9.14 -6.16 3.02
C ALA A 35 8.60 -4.91 2.30
N LYS A 36 9.10 -4.64 1.10
CA LYS A 36 8.58 -3.61 0.21
C LYS A 36 8.77 -4.02 -1.25
N GLY A 37 7.97 -3.49 -2.17
CA GLY A 37 8.13 -3.80 -3.59
C GLY A 37 7.12 -3.08 -4.49
N GLY A 38 7.18 -3.40 -5.79
CA GLY A 38 6.50 -2.61 -6.82
C GLY A 38 7.25 -1.31 -7.09
N ASN A 39 6.52 -0.24 -7.45
CA ASN A 39 7.09 1.06 -7.80
C ASN A 39 7.31 1.96 -6.57
N VAL A 40 8.04 1.46 -5.58
CA VAL A 40 8.34 2.20 -4.34
C VAL A 40 9.10 3.50 -4.60
N GLU A 41 9.89 3.56 -5.67
CA GLU A 41 10.64 4.74 -6.08
C GLU A 41 9.73 5.90 -6.49
N HIS A 42 8.64 5.61 -7.18
CA HIS A 42 7.65 6.62 -7.56
C HIS A 42 7.07 7.39 -6.36
N TYR A 43 7.05 6.77 -5.18
CA TYR A 43 6.58 7.37 -3.94
C TYR A 43 7.71 7.88 -3.03
N GLY A 44 8.95 7.88 -3.50
CA GLY A 44 10.12 8.28 -2.70
C GLY A 44 10.49 7.29 -1.59
N LEU A 45 9.99 6.04 -1.65
CA LEU A 45 10.17 5.02 -0.61
C LEU A 45 11.39 4.09 -0.88
N SER A 46 12.25 4.47 -1.83
CA SER A 46 13.45 3.70 -2.19
C SER A 46 14.45 3.56 -1.05
N SER A 47 14.56 4.57 -0.18
CA SER A 47 15.48 4.60 0.96
C SER A 47 15.03 3.75 2.15
N LEU A 48 13.79 3.23 2.15
CA LEU A 48 13.29 2.39 3.25
C LEU A 48 14.17 1.15 3.46
N ARG A 49 14.60 0.98 4.70
CA ARG A 49 15.44 -0.13 5.16
C ARG A 49 14.56 -1.22 5.76
N ILE A 50 14.73 -2.44 5.27
CA ILE A 50 14.06 -3.63 5.80
C ILE A 50 14.70 -3.97 7.16
N GLY A 51 13.87 -4.34 8.13
CA GLY A 51 14.27 -4.68 9.51
C GLY A 51 14.32 -3.48 10.45
N GLU A 52 14.26 -2.25 9.92
CA GLU A 52 14.29 -1.03 10.71
C GLU A 52 12.87 -0.57 11.09
N PRO A 53 12.72 0.15 12.22
CA PRO A 53 11.44 0.70 12.65
C PRO A 53 10.82 1.59 11.58
N VAL A 54 9.50 1.44 11.39
CA VAL A 54 8.75 2.24 10.42
C VAL A 54 8.61 3.69 10.87
N ALA A 55 8.37 3.91 12.17
CA ALA A 55 8.17 5.25 12.73
C ALA A 55 9.38 6.17 12.55
N GLU A 56 10.60 5.62 12.49
CA GLU A 56 11.83 6.39 12.26
C GLU A 56 12.08 6.74 10.79
N GLN A 57 11.34 6.11 9.87
CA GLN A 57 11.55 6.24 8.42
C GLN A 57 10.35 6.86 7.70
N LEU A 58 9.14 6.76 8.28
CA LEU A 58 7.89 7.24 7.70
C LEU A 58 7.09 8.01 8.76
N GLU A 59 7.38 9.29 8.90
CA GLU A 59 6.71 10.19 9.84
C GLU A 59 5.18 10.20 9.65
N PHE A 60 4.68 10.11 8.41
CA PHE A 60 3.24 10.09 8.15
C PHE A 60 2.52 8.83 8.70
N MET A 61 3.26 7.81 9.11
CA MET A 61 2.70 6.61 9.74
C MET A 61 2.52 6.78 11.26
N GLU A 62 3.01 7.88 11.83
CA GLU A 62 2.76 8.25 13.21
C GLU A 62 1.25 8.39 13.46
N GLY A 63 0.73 7.74 14.50
CA GLY A 63 -0.70 7.70 14.81
C GLY A 63 -1.52 6.64 14.04
N LEU A 64 -0.96 6.02 12.99
CA LEU A 64 -1.54 4.87 12.30
C LEU A 64 -1.00 3.52 12.81
N LEU A 65 0.07 3.56 13.60
CA LEU A 65 0.77 2.40 14.17
C LEU A 65 0.81 2.47 15.71
N PRO A 66 0.70 1.33 16.43
CA PRO A 66 0.37 0.01 15.90
C PRO A 66 -1.05 -0.02 15.31
N CYS A 67 -1.25 -0.83 14.27
CA CYS A 67 -2.56 -0.95 13.65
C CYS A 67 -3.55 -1.43 14.73
N PRO A 68 -4.63 -0.69 15.00
CA PRO A 68 -5.63 -1.12 15.98
C PRO A 68 -6.13 -2.53 15.65
N GLU A 69 -6.36 -3.35 16.68
CA GLU A 69 -6.89 -4.69 16.48
C GLU A 69 -8.18 -4.61 15.65
N LEU A 70 -8.24 -5.44 14.60
CA LEU A 70 -9.41 -5.50 13.73
C LEU A 70 -10.62 -6.03 14.51
N PRO A 71 -11.80 -5.41 14.36
CA PRO A 71 -12.13 -4.37 13.39
C PRO A 71 -11.77 -2.96 13.88
N PHE A 72 -11.10 -2.18 13.03
CA PHE A 72 -10.85 -0.76 13.28
C PHE A 72 -11.82 0.11 12.49
N HIS A 73 -12.36 1.14 13.13
CA HIS A 73 -13.33 2.05 12.54
C HIS A 73 -12.60 3.28 11.99
N ILE A 74 -12.62 3.45 10.67
CA ILE A 74 -12.22 4.71 10.04
C ILE A 74 -13.49 5.53 9.87
N ALA A 75 -13.59 6.64 10.60
CA ALA A 75 -14.80 7.44 10.63
C ALA A 75 -15.08 8.16 9.29
N MET A 76 -14.02 8.49 8.54
CA MET A 76 -14.10 9.16 7.24
C MET A 76 -12.79 8.99 6.48
N ILE A 77 -12.86 8.60 5.21
CA ILE A 77 -11.76 8.70 4.24
C ILE A 77 -12.19 9.65 3.14
N GLU A 78 -11.41 10.71 2.93
CA GLU A 78 -11.60 11.59 1.78
C GLU A 78 -10.84 10.99 0.57
N LEU A 79 -11.59 10.59 -0.45
CA LEU A 79 -11.07 10.13 -1.73
C LEU A 79 -11.30 11.22 -2.79
N PRO A 80 -10.54 11.23 -3.90
CA PRO A 80 -10.79 12.15 -5.02
C PRO A 80 -12.22 12.05 -5.59
N SER A 81 -12.91 10.94 -5.35
CA SER A 81 -14.29 10.68 -5.76
C SER A 81 -15.35 11.04 -4.70
N GLY A 82 -14.96 11.53 -3.52
CA GLY A 82 -15.85 11.84 -2.39
C GLY A 82 -15.43 11.14 -1.09
N CYS A 83 -16.25 11.27 -0.04
CA CYS A 83 -15.94 10.72 1.29
C CYS A 83 -16.63 9.37 1.51
N VAL A 84 -15.92 8.40 2.11
CA VAL A 84 -16.42 7.07 2.52
C VAL A 84 -16.33 6.91 4.03
#